data_AF-A0A284VR39-F1
#
_entry.id   AF-A0A284VR39-F1
#
_cell.length_a   1.000
_cell.length_b   1.000
_cell.length_c   1.000
_cell.angle_alpha   90.00
_cell.angle_beta   90.00
_cell.angle_gamma   90.00
#
_symmetry.space_group_name_H-M   'P 1'
#
loop_
_entity.id
_entity.type
_entity.pdbx_description
1 polymer ?
#
loop_
_entity_poly.entity_id
_entity_poly.type
_entity_poly.pdbx_seq_one_letter_code
_entity_poly.pdbx_strand_id
1 'polypeptide(L)' 'MKISEVFKRLAYSIIFGFMGLIIGIWTADLIHKLILMNNVERMIMTYISLIIIILIIIAAGLFGFTKGEKLMEGNSD' A
#
# COMPACT_ATOMS: atom_id res chain seq x y z
N MET A 1 -18.74 -17.97 0.99
CA MET A 1 -18.73 -16.49 1.01
C MET A 1 -19.86 -16.02 0.11
N LYS A 2 -20.73 -15.14 0.59
CA LYS A 2 -21.77 -14.59 -0.29
C LYS A 2 -21.10 -13.70 -1.33
N ILE A 3 -21.59 -13.70 -2.56
CA ILE A 3 -21.05 -12.85 -3.64
C ILE A 3 -21.01 -11.37 -3.22
N SER A 4 -22.00 -10.89 -2.47
CA SER A 4 -22.03 -9.53 -1.90
C SER A 4 -20.84 -9.22 -0.97
N GLU A 5 -20.41 -10.20 -0.17
CA GLU A 5 -19.27 -10.10 0.76
C GLU A 5 -17.94 -9.99 0.00
N VAL A 6 -17.81 -10.74 -1.09
CA VAL A 6 -16.63 -10.69 -1.97
C VAL A 6 -16.52 -9.32 -2.64
N PHE A 7 -17.64 -8.77 -3.13
CA PHE A 7 -17.67 -7.42 -3.71
C PHE A 7 -17.31 -6.35 -2.67
N LYS A 8 -17.80 -6.45 -1.43
CA LYS A 8 -17.41 -5.54 -0.34
C LYS A 8 -15.90 -5.60 -0.05
N ARG A 9 -15.34 -6.81 0.08
CA ARG A 9 -13.90 -6.97 0.34
C ARG A 9 -13.03 -6.50 -0.81
N LEU A 10 -13.50 -6.64 -2.05
CA LEU A 10 -12.85 -6.05 -3.22
C LEU A 10 -12.84 -4.52 -3.14
N ALA A 11 -13.98 -3.89 -2.78
CA ALA A 11 -14.03 -2.45 -2.58
C ALA A 11 -13.05 -1.99 -1.49
N TYR A 12 -12.99 -2.69 -0.35
CA TYR A 12 -12.02 -2.40 0.70
C TYR A 12 -10.56 -2.61 0.24
N SER A 13 -10.27 -3.69 -0.49
CA SER A 13 -8.95 -3.94 -1.07
C SER A 13 -8.50 -2.79 -1.98
N ILE A 14 -9.40 -2.26 -2.82
CA ILE A 14 -9.10 -1.13 -3.70
C ILE A 14 -8.79 0.13 -2.89
N ILE A 15 -9.63 0.48 -1.91
CA ILE A 15 -9.43 1.68 -1.07
C ILE A 15 -8.11 1.61 -0.31
N PHE A 16 -7.82 0.48 0.33
CA PHE A 16 -6.57 0.28 1.04
C PHE A 16 -5.36 0.20 0.08
N GLY A 17 -5.53 -0.34 -1.13
CA GLY A 17 -4.51 -0.31 -2.18
C GLY A 17 -4.13 1.11 -2.60
N PHE A 18 -5.11 2.01 -2.75
CA PHE A 18 -4.87 3.44 -3.00
C PHE A 18 -4.18 4.14 -1.81
N MET A 19 -4.58 3.84 -0.58
CA MET A 19 -3.85 4.29 0.62
C MET A 19 -2.39 3.80 0.59
N GLY A 20 -2.18 2.52 0.25
CA GLY A 20 -0.86 1.93 0.08
C GLY A 20 -0.02 2.61 -0.98
N LEU A 21 -0.62 3.01 -2.11
CA LEU A 21 0.05 3.79 -3.15
C LEU A 21 0.57 5.13 -2.60
N ILE A 22 -0.28 5.88 -1.90
CA ILE A 22 0.08 7.20 -1.33
C ILE A 22 1.24 7.03 -0.33
N ILE A 23 1.11 6.06 0.60
CA ILE A 23 2.15 5.76 1.59
C ILE A 23 3.43 5.28 0.90
N GLY A 24 3.32 4.46 -0.15
CA GLY A 24 4.46 3.95 -0.90
C GLY A 24 5.24 5.07 -1.59
N ILE A 25 4.54 6.00 -2.25
CA ILE A 25 5.18 7.16 -2.89
C ILE A 25 5.86 8.04 -1.85
N TRP A 26 5.19 8.32 -0.73
CA TRP A 26 5.77 9.11 0.35
C TRP A 26 7.02 8.43 0.96
N THR A 27 6.94 7.12 1.18
CA THR A 27 8.07 6.31 1.67
C THR A 27 9.24 6.31 0.69
N ALA A 28 8.96 6.17 -0.61
CA ALA A 28 9.98 6.23 -1.64
C ALA A 28 10.69 7.59 -1.69
N ASP A 29 9.95 8.69 -1.58
CA ASP A 29 10.53 10.05 -1.50
C ASP A 29 11.45 10.20 -0.27
N LEU A 30 11.00 9.69 0.88
CA LEU A 30 11.76 9.73 2.13
C LEU A 30 13.06 8.90 2.04
N ILE A 31 12.99 7.71 1.46
CA ILE A 31 14.14 6.85 1.18
C ILE A 31 15.10 7.54 0.20
N HIS A 32 14.59 8.18 -0.85
CA HIS A 32 15.41 8.88 -1.82
C HIS A 32 16.20 10.01 -1.15
N LYS A 33 15.56 10.81 -0.30
CA LYS A 33 16.22 11.87 0.49
C LYS A 33 17.28 11.35 1.44
N LEU A 34 17.03 10.21 2.10
CA LEU A 34 17.99 9.58 3.02
C LEU A 34 19.21 9.00 2.30
N ILE A 35 19.01 8.34 1.16
CA ILE A 35 20.08 7.61 0.47
C ILE A 35 20.90 8.53 -0.45
N LEU A 36 20.34 9.66 -0.91
CA LEU A 36 21.11 10.71 -1.60
C LEU A 36 22.26 11.27 -0.74
N MET A 37 22.22 11.14 0.59
CA MET A 37 23.37 11.44 1.46
C MET A 37 24.54 10.43 1.32
N ASN A 38 24.29 9.23 0.78
CA ASN A 38 25.25 8.12 0.75
C ASN A 38 25.82 7.82 -0.66
N ASN A 39 25.71 8.74 -1.63
CA ASN A 39 26.33 8.63 -2.97
C ASN A 39 25.96 7.36 -3.77
N VAL A 40 24.77 6.78 -3.55
CA VAL A 40 24.29 5.61 -4.31
C VAL A 40 23.84 6.01 -5.71
N GLU A 41 24.11 5.17 -6.71
CA GLU A 41 23.68 5.40 -8.10
C GLU A 41 22.16 5.61 -8.22
N ARG A 42 21.78 6.72 -8.86
CA ARG A 42 20.37 7.15 -9.05
C ARG A 42 19.48 6.08 -9.72
N MET A 43 20.06 5.25 -10.60
CA MET A 43 19.33 4.20 -11.31
C MET A 43 18.92 3.07 -10.38
N ILE A 44 19.86 2.56 -9.55
CA ILE A 44 19.60 1.51 -8.55
C ILE A 44 18.51 1.97 -7.58
N MET A 45 18.59 3.23 -7.14
CA MET A 45 17.60 3.82 -6.24
C MET A 45 16.18 3.89 -6.80
N THR A 46 16.06 4.13 -8.10
CA THR A 46 14.75 4.17 -8.76
C THR A 46 14.11 2.79 -8.77
N TYR A 47 14.87 1.74 -9.08
CA TYR A 47 14.39 0.36 -9.05
C TYR A 47 13.99 -0.10 -7.65
N ILE A 48 14.82 0.18 -6.63
CA ILE A 48 14.51 -0.16 -5.24
C ILE A 48 13.22 0.54 -4.79
N SER A 49 13.08 1.83 -5.11
CA SER A 49 11.89 2.61 -4.74
C SER A 49 10.62 2.04 -5.38
N LEU A 50 10.68 1.67 -6.67
CA LEU A 50 9.56 1.04 -7.36
C LEU A 50 9.16 -0.30 -6.73
N ILE A 51 10.14 -1.15 -6.39
CA ILE A 51 9.89 -2.43 -5.72
C ILE A 51 9.19 -2.19 -4.38
N ILE A 52 9.66 -1.24 -3.58
CA ILE A 52 9.07 -0.91 -2.29
C ILE A 52 7.62 -0.42 -2.46
N ILE A 53 7.36 0.47 -3.42
CA ILE A 53 6.00 0.95 -3.70
C ILE A 53 5.08 -0.22 -4.04
N ILE A 54 5.51 -1.12 -4.92
CA ILE A 54 4.72 -2.29 -5.33
C ILE A 54 4.43 -3.19 -4.13
N LEU A 55 5.43 -3.46 -3.28
CA LEU A 55 5.26 -4.26 -2.07
C LEU A 55 4.24 -3.63 -1.10
N ILE A 56 4.30 -2.31 -0.91
CA ILE A 56 3.37 -1.59 -0.03
C ILE A 56 1.95 -1.63 -0.59
N ILE A 57 1.75 -1.43 -1.89
CA ILE A 57 0.42 -1.51 -2.52
C ILE A 57 -0.19 -2.90 -2.34
N ILE A 58 0.58 -3.95 -2.61
CA ILE A 58 0.10 -5.34 -2.47
C ILE A 58 -0.23 -5.65 -1.00
N ALA A 59 0.65 -5.30 -0.08
CA ALA A 59 0.45 -5.53 1.35
C ALA A 59 -0.80 -4.78 1.86
N ALA A 60 -0.98 -3.52 1.48
CA ALA A 60 -2.14 -2.72 1.86
C ALA A 60 -3.43 -3.25 1.23
N GLY A 61 -3.41 -3.65 -0.04
CA GLY A 61 -4.56 -4.26 -0.71
C GLY A 61 -4.98 -5.57 -0.05
N LEU A 62 -4.04 -6.47 0.25
CA LEU A 62 -4.30 -7.71 1.00
C LEU A 62 -4.86 -7.42 2.41
N PHE A 63 -4.35 -6.39 3.08
CA PHE A 63 -4.85 -5.94 4.37
C PHE A 63 -6.28 -5.43 4.28
N GLY A 64 -6.62 -4.62 3.26
CA GLY A 64 -7.98 -4.18 2.98
C GLY A 64 -8.92 -5.33 2.64
N PHE A 65 -8.46 -6.32 1.89
CA PHE A 65 -9.25 -7.50 1.55
C PHE A 65 -9.57 -8.37 2.77
N THR A 66 -8.61 -8.54 3.69
CA THR A 66 -8.73 -9.44 4.84
C THR A 66 -9.34 -8.78 6.07
N LYS A 67 -9.04 -7.50 6.31
CA LYS A 67 -9.41 -6.75 7.52
C LYS A 67 -10.18 -5.47 7.26
N GLY A 68 -10.35 -5.04 6.01
CA GLY A 68 -11.00 -3.77 5.69
C GLY A 68 -12.44 -3.69 6.19
N GLU A 69 -13.18 -4.79 6.16
CA GLU A 69 -14.53 -4.88 6.73
C GLU A 69 -14.55 -4.52 8.22
N LYS A 70 -13.65 -5.10 9.02
CA LYS A 70 -13.53 -4.78 10.45
C LYS A 70 -13.06 -3.36 10.73
N LEU A 71 -12.23 -2.79 9.85
CA LEU A 71 -11.65 -1.45 10.04
C LEU A 71 -12.59 -0.33 9.59
N MET A 72 -13.43 -0.60 8.60
CA MET A 72 -14.37 0.36 8.04
C MET A 72 -15.74 0.29 8.73
N GLU A 73 -16.18 -0.90 9.12
CA GLU A 73 -17.50 -1.12 9.73
C GLU A 73 -17.44 -1.26 11.28
N GLY A 74 -16.22 -1.33 11.86
CA GLY A 74 -15.94 -1.66 13.27
C GLY A 74 -16.32 -0.62 14.33
N ASN A 75 -17.40 0.11 14.14
CA ASN A 75 -17.99 1.02 15.12
C ASN A 75 -19.54 1.02 15.06
N SER A 76 -20.14 -0.04 14.51
CA SER A 76 -21.60 -0.11 14.29
C SER A 76 -22.37 -0.95 15.32
N ASP A 77 -21.72 -1.38 16.40
CA ASP A 77 -22.35 -2.03 17.56
C ASP A 77 -22.04 -1.26 18.85
#